data_AF-A0A3N4YX88-F1
#
_entry.id   AF-A0A3N4YX88-F1
#
_cell.length_a   1.000
_cell.length_b   1.000
_cell.length_c   1.000
_cell.angle_alpha   90.00
_cell.angle_beta   90.00
_cell.angle_gamma   90.00
#
_symmetry.space_group_name_H-M   'P 1'
#
loop_
_entity.id
_entity.type
_entity.pdbx_description
1 polymer ?
#
loop_
_entity_poly.entity_id
_entity_poly.type
_entity_poly.pdbx_seq_one_letter_code
_entity_poly.pdbx_strand_id
1 'polypeptide(L)'
;MTEDNPDLIDRAERAVRERSGDGRCTCEELLDNLMEFLDSELDEDQCARFRAHADNCPTCHEAADAEQHLRALLRRSCSEVAPSSLRVRVASQLSVLRVTSVRTVE
;
A
#
# COMPACT_ATOMS: atom_id res chain seq x y z
N MET A 1 15.62 12.36 -32.91
CA MET A 1 14.23 11.90 -33.11
C MET A 1 14.18 10.51 -32.51
N THR A 2 14.02 10.42 -31.19
CA THR A 2 13.90 9.14 -30.50
C THR A 2 12.50 8.64 -30.76
N GLU A 3 12.40 7.59 -31.57
CA GLU A 3 11.15 6.93 -31.88
C GLU A 3 10.66 6.25 -30.60
N ASP A 4 9.67 6.87 -29.94
CA ASP A 4 8.84 6.22 -28.92
C ASP A 4 8.27 4.96 -29.56
N ASN A 5 8.83 3.81 -29.22
CA ASN A 5 8.37 2.52 -29.72
C ASN A 5 7.28 1.98 -28.78
N PRO A 6 5.99 2.17 -29.10
CA PRO A 6 4.87 1.83 -28.21
C PRO A 6 4.79 0.34 -27.87
N ASP A 7 5.45 -0.49 -28.66
CA ASP A 7 5.47 -1.96 -28.52
C ASP A 7 6.27 -2.42 -27.28
N LEU A 8 7.25 -1.64 -26.82
CA LEU A 8 8.06 -1.99 -25.65
C LEU A 8 7.33 -1.72 -24.33
N ILE A 9 6.55 -0.64 -24.27
CA ILE A 9 5.74 -0.29 -23.10
C ILE A 9 4.61 -1.31 -22.95
N ASP A 10 3.89 -1.62 -24.03
CA ASP A 10 2.79 -2.58 -24.01
C ASP A 10 3.26 -4.00 -23.64
N ARG A 11 4.45 -4.38 -24.07
CA ARG A 11 5.08 -5.67 -23.74
C ARG A 11 5.60 -5.72 -22.30
N ALA A 12 6.13 -4.61 -21.78
CA ALA A 12 6.52 -4.50 -20.38
C ALA A 12 5.29 -4.53 -19.46
N GLU A 13 4.23 -3.80 -19.80
CA GLU A 13 2.95 -3.85 -19.07
C GLU A 13 2.35 -5.26 -19.08
N ARG A 14 2.37 -5.95 -20.23
CA ARG A 14 1.92 -7.34 -20.32
C ARG A 14 2.74 -8.27 -19.46
N ALA A 15 4.07 -8.13 -19.46
CA ALA A 15 4.95 -8.91 -18.60
C ALA A 15 4.75 -8.61 -17.10
N VAL A 16 4.41 -7.38 -16.72
CA VAL A 16 4.06 -7.00 -15.34
C VAL A 16 2.70 -7.61 -14.93
N ARG A 17 1.70 -7.58 -15.83
CA ARG A 17 0.40 -8.23 -15.63
C ARG A 17 0.53 -9.76 -15.51
N GLU A 18 1.41 -10.38 -16.30
CA GLU A 18 1.68 -11.82 -16.26
C GLU A 18 2.50 -12.24 -15.03
N ARG A 19 3.46 -11.40 -14.59
CA ARG A 19 4.19 -11.57 -13.32
C ARG A 19 3.28 -11.52 -12.10
N SER A 20 2.13 -10.88 -12.24
CA SER A 20 1.12 -10.82 -11.19
C SER A 20 0.36 -12.14 -11.02
N GLY A 21 0.58 -13.18 -11.84
CA GLY A 21 0.09 -14.54 -11.56
C GLY A 21 -1.39 -14.77 -11.90
N ASP A 22 -1.66 -16.00 -12.34
CA ASP A 22 -2.92 -16.58 -12.82
C ASP A 22 -4.09 -16.48 -11.80
N GLY A 23 -4.63 -15.29 -11.49
CA GLY A 23 -5.88 -15.08 -10.73
C GLY A 23 -6.00 -15.74 -9.34
N ARG A 24 -5.00 -16.53 -8.93
CA ARG A 24 -4.91 -17.34 -7.73
C ARG A 24 -3.68 -16.85 -7.00
N CYS A 25 -3.91 -15.95 -6.06
CA CYS A 25 -2.92 -15.57 -5.06
C CYS A 25 -2.47 -16.83 -4.31
N THR A 26 -1.16 -17.00 -4.14
CA THR A 26 -0.59 -18.09 -3.34
C THR A 26 -0.37 -17.63 -1.89
N CYS A 27 -0.31 -18.58 -0.94
CA CYS A 27 -0.03 -18.24 0.45
C CYS A 27 1.34 -17.58 0.63
N GLU A 28 2.35 -18.05 -0.12
CA GLU A 28 3.71 -17.48 -0.10
C GLU A 28 3.70 -16.02 -0.57
N GLU A 29 3.01 -15.74 -1.68
CA GLU A 29 2.86 -14.37 -2.21
C GLU A 29 2.19 -13.43 -1.19
N LEU A 30 1.12 -13.86 -0.53
CA LEU A 30 0.47 -13.03 0.50
C LEU A 30 1.37 -12.83 1.71
N LEU A 31 2.02 -13.88 2.21
CA LEU A 31 2.87 -13.81 3.40
C LEU A 31 4.09 -12.92 3.17
N ASP A 32 4.70 -12.98 1.98
CA ASP A 32 5.83 -12.13 1.61
C ASP A 32 5.45 -10.64 1.51
N ASN A 33 4.19 -10.34 1.19
CA ASN A 33 3.67 -8.97 1.05
C ASN A 33 2.70 -8.59 2.18
N LEU A 34 2.72 -9.32 3.30
CA LEU A 34 1.72 -9.18 4.36
C LEU A 34 1.76 -7.79 4.99
N MET A 35 2.95 -7.23 5.14
CA MET A 35 3.13 -5.92 5.76
C MET A 35 2.60 -4.81 4.85
N GLU A 36 3.00 -4.82 3.58
CA GLU A 36 2.57 -3.90 2.54
C GLU A 36 1.05 -3.95 2.34
N PHE A 37 0.47 -5.15 2.38
CA PHE A 37 -0.98 -5.35 2.36
C PHE A 37 -1.66 -4.70 3.56
N LEU A 38 -1.15 -4.91 4.78
CA LEU A 38 -1.70 -4.34 6.00
C LEU A 38 -1.49 -2.83 6.11
N ASP A 39 -0.45 -2.29 5.48
CA ASP A 39 -0.15 -0.87 5.42
C ASP A 39 -0.84 -0.15 4.23
N SER A 40 -1.59 -0.89 3.41
CA SER A 40 -2.29 -0.38 2.21
C SER A 40 -1.33 0.26 1.20
N GLU A 41 -0.14 -0.30 1.05
CA GLU A 41 0.91 0.17 0.14
C GLU A 41 0.89 -0.52 -1.22
N LEU A 42 -0.05 -1.45 -1.42
CA LEU A 42 -0.23 -2.18 -2.68
C LEU A 42 -1.34 -1.55 -3.53
N ASP A 43 -1.25 -1.76 -4.85
CA ASP A 43 -2.31 -1.39 -5.78
C ASP A 43 -3.66 -2.04 -5.41
N GLU A 44 -4.77 -1.40 -5.80
CA GLU A 44 -6.13 -1.85 -5.45
C GLU A 44 -6.41 -3.28 -5.90
N ASP A 45 -5.95 -3.66 -7.10
CA ASP A 45 -6.10 -5.01 -7.65
C ASP A 45 -5.38 -6.07 -6.81
N GLN A 46 -4.18 -5.76 -6.31
CA GLN A 46 -3.40 -6.65 -5.46
C GLN A 46 -4.01 -6.77 -4.07
N CYS A 47 -4.45 -5.64 -3.49
CA CYS A 47 -5.19 -5.62 -2.25
C CYS A 47 -6.47 -6.48 -2.33
N ALA A 48 -7.22 -6.40 -3.43
CA ALA A 48 -8.43 -7.19 -3.63
C ALA A 48 -8.14 -8.69 -3.68
N ARG A 49 -7.09 -9.10 -4.40
CA ARG A 49 -6.66 -10.50 -4.48
C ARG A 49 -6.19 -11.06 -3.14
N PHE A 50 -5.36 -10.31 -2.42
CA PHE A 50 -4.84 -10.75 -1.13
C PHE A 50 -5.94 -10.84 -0.08
N ARG A 51 -6.88 -9.88 -0.07
CA ARG A 51 -8.07 -9.96 0.77
C ARG A 51 -8.91 -11.21 0.47
N ALA A 52 -9.20 -11.47 -0.80
CA ALA A 52 -9.93 -12.67 -1.19
C ALA A 52 -9.20 -13.97 -0.79
N HIS A 53 -7.87 -13.99 -0.82
CA HIS A 53 -7.09 -15.13 -0.36
C HIS A 53 -7.14 -15.28 1.17
N ALA A 54 -6.91 -14.20 1.93
CA ALA A 54 -6.97 -14.21 3.38
C ALA A 54 -8.34 -14.68 3.89
N ASP A 55 -9.43 -14.22 3.27
CA ASP A 55 -10.80 -14.60 3.65
C ASP A 55 -11.09 -16.10 3.43
N ASN A 56 -10.39 -16.74 2.49
CA ASN A 56 -10.59 -18.15 2.15
C ASN A 56 -9.50 -19.09 2.69
N CYS A 57 -8.44 -18.55 3.30
CA CYS A 57 -7.27 -19.30 3.76
C CYS A 57 -7.03 -19.06 5.25
N PRO A 58 -7.29 -20.05 6.14
CA PRO A 58 -7.17 -19.86 7.59
C PRO A 58 -5.75 -19.48 8.01
N THR A 59 -4.72 -20.05 7.38
CA THR A 59 -3.32 -19.73 7.68
C THR A 59 -2.99 -18.27 7.42
N CYS A 60 -3.45 -17.73 6.29
CA CYS A 60 -3.18 -16.33 5.93
C CYS A 60 -4.02 -15.36 6.77
N HIS A 61 -5.26 -15.73 7.09
CA HIS A 61 -6.09 -14.99 8.02
C HIS A 61 -5.44 -14.89 9.41
N GLU A 62 -5.00 -16.02 9.97
CA GLU A 62 -4.34 -16.06 11.28
C GLU A 62 -3.04 -15.25 11.30
N ALA A 63 -2.26 -15.28 10.22
CA ALA A 63 -1.05 -14.47 10.10
C ALA A 63 -1.37 -12.96 10.10
N ALA A 64 -2.38 -12.54 9.32
CA ALA A 64 -2.82 -11.14 9.28
C ALA A 64 -3.36 -10.68 10.64
N ASP A 65 -4.18 -11.50 11.30
CA ASP A 65 -4.73 -11.20 12.62
C ASP A 65 -3.63 -11.09 13.68
N ALA A 66 -2.64 -11.99 13.66
CA ALA A 66 -1.52 -11.95 14.59
C ALA A 66 -0.70 -10.67 14.45
N GLU A 67 -0.39 -10.27 13.22
CA GLU A 67 0.34 -9.03 12.93
C GLU A 67 -0.48 -7.80 13.36
N GLN A 68 -1.78 -7.74 13.06
CA GLN A 68 -2.66 -6.67 13.53
C GLN A 68 -2.73 -6.59 15.05
N HIS A 69 -2.78 -7.75 15.73
CA HIS A 69 -2.77 -7.82 17.18
C HIS A 69 -1.46 -7.26 17.74
N LEU A 70 -0.33 -7.67 17.20
CA LEU A 70 0.99 -7.16 17.59
C LEU A 70 1.07 -5.64 17.41
N ARG A 71 0.66 -5.12 16.25
CA ARG A 71 0.59 -3.67 15.99
C ARG A 71 -0.29 -2.95 17.01
N ALA A 72 -1.42 -3.52 17.41
CA ALA A 72 -2.28 -2.96 18.44
C ALA A 72 -1.60 -2.93 19.83
N LEU A 73 -0.88 -3.99 20.20
CA LEU A 73 -0.10 -4.04 21.44
C LEU A 73 0.99 -2.97 21.45
N LEU A 74 1.70 -2.81 20.34
CA LEU A 74 2.76 -1.80 20.18
C LEU A 74 2.20 -0.38 20.29
N ARG A 75 1.10 -0.07 19.58
CA ARG A 75 0.46 1.25 19.67
C ARG A 75 0.01 1.60 21.09
N ARG A 76 -0.49 0.63 21.85
CA ARG A 76 -0.88 0.82 23.25
C ARG A 76 0.33 1.09 24.16
N SER A 77 1.44 0.42 23.89
CA SER A 77 2.60 0.42 24.79
C SER A 77 3.62 1.53 24.47
N CYS A 78 3.64 2.02 23.23
CA CYS A 78 4.58 3.03 22.72
C CYS A 78 3.87 4.30 22.26
N SER A 79 3.09 4.94 23.14
CA SER A 79 2.34 6.17 22.82
C SER A 79 3.16 7.43 23.11
N GLU A 80 4.21 7.68 22.32
CA GLU A 80 4.90 8.97 22.37
C GLU A 80 4.07 10.05 21.67
N VAL A 81 3.76 11.12 22.40
CA VAL A 81 2.99 12.23 21.85
C VAL A 81 3.95 13.19 21.14
N ALA A 82 3.74 13.39 19.84
CA ALA A 82 4.51 14.37 19.07
C ALA A 82 4.51 15.76 19.77
N PRO A 83 5.64 16.49 19.80
CA PRO A 83 5.67 17.83 20.38
C PRO A 83 4.67 18.78 19.69
N SER A 84 4.08 19.70 20.45
CA SER A 84 3.12 20.68 19.91
C SER A 84 3.73 21.55 18.80
N SER A 85 5.02 21.90 18.92
CA SER A 85 5.76 22.65 17.91
C SER A 85 5.82 21.91 16.57
N LEU A 86 6.00 20.59 16.57
CA LEU A 86 5.98 19.77 15.35
C LEU A 86 4.58 19.76 14.73
N ARG A 87 3.54 19.56 15.54
CA ARG A 87 2.15 19.56 15.05
C ARG A 87 1.79 20.88 14.37
N VAL A 88 2.14 22.01 14.98
CA VAL A 88 1.89 23.34 14.42
C VAL A 88 2.62 23.53 13.10
N ARG A 89 3.89 23.12 13.02
CA ARG A 89 4.68 23.19 11.78
C ARG A 89 4.06 22.37 10.65
N VAL A 90 3.69 21.12 10.92
CA VAL A 90 3.08 20.21 9.94
C VAL A 90 1.73 20.77 9.48
N ALA A 91 0.86 21.19 10.39
CA ALA A 91 -0.44 21.77 10.05
C ALA A 91 -0.29 23.03 9.18
N SER A 92 0.65 23.92 9.52
CA SER A 92 0.96 25.11 8.73
C SER A 92 1.43 24.74 7.32
N GLN A 93 2.39 23.83 7.18
CA GLN A 93 2.90 23.40 5.88
C GLN A 93 1.81 22.73 5.02
N LEU A 94 0.97 21.87 5.61
CA LEU A 94 -0.16 21.26 4.90
C LEU A 94 -1.18 22.29 4.43
N SER A 95 -1.44 23.33 5.23
CA SER A 95 -2.35 24.41 4.82
C SER A 95 -1.83 25.17 3.59
N VAL A 96 -0.52 25.46 3.55
CA VAL A 96 0.12 26.12 2.41
C VAL A 96 0.04 25.24 1.16
N LEU A 97 0.39 23.95 1.27
CA LEU A 97 0.35 23.00 0.14
C LEU A 97 -1.06 22.85 -0.45
N ARG A 98 -2.10 22.80 0.40
CA ARG A 98 -3.49 22.76 -0.05
C ARG A 98 -3.89 24.03 -0.81
N VAL A 99 -3.46 25.20 -0.35
CA VAL A 99 -3.74 26.48 -1.02
C VAL A 99 -3.04 26.56 -2.37
N THR A 100 -1.81 26.05 -2.49
CA THR A 100 -1.08 26.05 -3.77
C THR A 100 -1.65 25.05 -4.76
N SER A 101 -2.08 23.86 -4.32
CA SER A 101 -2.61 22.83 -5.22
C SER A 101 -3.99 23.18 -5.82
N VAL A 102 -4.78 24.04 -5.16
CA VAL A 102 -6.05 24.54 -5.70
C VAL A 102 -5.84 25.65 -6.75
N ARG A 103 -4.67 26.29 -6.77
CA ARG A 103 -4.37 27.44 -7.63
C ARG A 103 -3.66 27.08 -8.94
N THR A 104 -3.29 25.81 -9.14
CA THR A 104 -2.64 25.34 -10.38
C THR A 104 -3.59 24.70 -11.38
N VAL A 105 -4.90 24.99 -11.26
CA VAL A 105 -5.89 24.66 -12.29
C VAL A 105 -6.26 25.96 -13.01
N GLU A 106 -5.39 26.42 -13.91
CA GLU A 106 -5.69 27.38 -14.98
C GLU A 106 -5.12 26.86 -16.30
#